data_AF-A0A815CW30-F1
#
_entry.id   AF-A0A815CW30-F1
#
_cell.length_a   1.000
_cell.length_b   1.000
_cell.length_c   1.000
_cell.angle_alpha   90.00
_cell.angle_beta   90.00
_cell.angle_gamma   90.00
#
_symmetry.space_group_name_H-M   'P 1'
#
loop_
_entity.id
_entity.type
_entity.pdbx_description
1 polymer ?
#
loop_
_entity_poly.entity_id
_entity_poly.type
_entity_poly.pdbx_seq_one_letter_code
_entity_poly.pdbx_strand_id
1 'polypeptide(L)'
;MSKTVPAQTEESEYEEAVIQIIELITLRMRSPWSWPRPLFKLSAIVCEHDRLVGIVHKFTRQVIEDCITKFSSIHLQYRMAFLDILIAKMNDEQMSIDYIQEEVDTCTFEGHDTTATVLNFTLFMIALHQDIQKCLFEEMQSIFSKFLN
;
A
#
# COMPACT_ATOMS: atom_id res chain seq x y z
N MET A 1 7.97 -25.11 11.71
CA MET A 1 9.20 -24.40 11.33
C MET A 1 8.97 -23.87 9.92
N SER A 2 8.26 -22.73 9.83
CA SER A 2 7.89 -22.15 8.54
C SER A 2 9.13 -21.61 7.85
N LYS A 3 9.37 -22.07 6.61
CA LYS A 3 10.30 -21.40 5.70
C LYS A 3 9.59 -20.16 5.20
N THR A 4 10.06 -18.97 5.57
CA THR A 4 9.56 -17.73 4.97
C THR A 4 9.97 -17.70 3.51
N VAL A 5 8.98 -17.48 2.65
CA VAL A 5 9.18 -17.28 1.21
C VAL A 5 9.88 -15.92 1.06
N PRO A 6 10.91 -15.78 0.22
CA PRO A 6 11.66 -14.52 0.08
C PRO A 6 10.77 -13.29 -0.15
N ALA A 7 9.65 -13.46 -0.85
CA ALA A 7 8.61 -12.44 -1.03
C ALA A 7 8.04 -11.87 0.28
N GLN A 8 7.85 -12.70 1.32
CA GLN A 8 7.31 -12.25 2.62
C GLN A 8 8.32 -11.39 3.40
N THR A 9 9.61 -11.55 3.14
CA THR A 9 10.67 -10.80 3.81
C THR A 9 10.84 -9.40 3.21
N GLU A 10 10.77 -9.27 1.89
CA GLU A 10 10.85 -7.97 1.21
C GLU A 10 9.57 -7.15 1.43
N GLU A 11 8.40 -7.80 1.43
CA GLU A 11 7.12 -7.16 1.74
C GLU A 11 7.09 -6.63 3.19
N SER A 12 7.65 -7.38 4.14
CA SER A 12 7.81 -6.95 5.54
C SER A 12 8.76 -5.76 5.69
N GLU A 13 9.88 -5.71 4.97
CA GLU A 13 10.84 -4.58 5.04
C GLU A 13 10.22 -3.31 4.41
N TYR A 14 9.46 -3.47 3.32
CA TYR A 14 8.70 -2.40 2.71
C TYR A 14 7.62 -1.85 3.66
N GLU A 15 6.80 -2.72 4.26
CA GLU A 15 5.76 -2.33 5.22
C GLU A 15 6.35 -1.59 6.43
N GLU A 16 7.44 -2.11 7.01
CA GLU A 16 8.14 -1.45 8.10
C GLU A 16 8.69 -0.07 7.70
N ALA A 17 9.17 0.07 6.46
CA ALA A 17 9.67 1.34 5.95
C ALA A 17 8.53 2.37 5.79
N VAL A 18 7.37 1.94 5.26
CA VAL A 18 6.19 2.79 5.11
C VAL A 18 5.69 3.29 6.46
N ILE A 19 5.55 2.40 7.46
CA ILE A 19 5.11 2.77 8.81
C ILE A 19 6.06 3.82 9.42
N GLN A 20 7.38 3.61 9.32
CA GLN A 20 8.36 4.57 9.84
C GLN A 20 8.27 5.94 9.13
N ILE A 21 8.04 5.96 7.81
CA ILE A 21 7.82 7.21 7.08
C ILE A 21 6.56 7.93 7.62
N ILE A 22 5.45 7.21 7.83
CA ILE A 22 4.21 7.76 8.40
C ILE A 22 4.45 8.36 9.78
N GLU A 23 5.19 7.67 10.63
CA GLU A 23 5.53 8.16 11.98
C GLU A 23 6.37 9.44 11.91
N LEU A 24 7.40 9.48 11.06
CA LEU A 24 8.23 10.67 10.87
C LEU A 24 7.43 11.86 10.32
N ILE A 25 6.56 11.62 9.35
CA ILE A 25 5.66 12.64 8.78
C ILE A 25 4.68 13.13 9.86
N THR A 26 4.09 12.23 10.64
CA THR A 26 3.15 12.57 11.72
C THR A 26 3.82 13.40 12.80
N LEU A 27 5.05 13.05 13.19
CA LEU A 27 5.85 13.83 14.14
C LEU A 27 6.14 15.24 13.62
N ARG A 28 6.46 15.37 12.33
CA ARG A 28 6.65 16.66 11.66
C ARG A 28 5.35 17.48 11.60
N MET A 29 4.22 16.85 11.27
CA MET A 29 2.91 17.51 11.26
C MET A 29 2.55 18.07 12.64
N ARG A 30 2.86 17.32 13.72
CA ARG A 30 2.54 17.70 15.10
C ARG A 30 3.53 18.69 15.74
N SER A 31 4.64 18.99 15.08
CA SER A 31 5.73 19.82 15.62
C SER A 31 5.97 21.08 14.78
N PRO A 32 5.24 22.19 15.02
CA PRO A 32 5.35 23.39 14.19
C PRO A 32 6.76 24.00 14.09
N TRP A 33 7.61 23.77 15.10
CA TRP A 33 9.00 24.22 15.11
C TRP A 33 9.91 23.49 14.12
N SER A 34 9.52 22.32 13.60
CA SER A 34 10.26 21.58 12.57
C SER A 34 9.78 21.89 11.14
N TRP A 35 8.79 22.78 10.96
CA TRP A 35 8.30 23.17 9.64
C TRP A 35 9.31 23.98 8.81
N PRO A 36 10.09 24.90 9.40
CA PRO A 36 11.12 25.62 8.65
C PRO A 36 12.14 24.65 8.06
N ARG A 37 12.28 24.65 6.72
CA ARG A 37 13.16 23.74 5.97
C ARG A 37 14.60 23.68 6.49
N PRO A 38 15.25 24.77 6.93
CA PRO A 38 16.63 24.72 7.44
C PRO A 38 16.75 23.88 8.73
N LEU A 39 15.79 24.02 9.65
CA LEU A 39 15.77 23.28 10.92
C LEU A 39 15.54 21.79 10.70
N PHE A 40 14.70 21.46 9.72
CA PHE A 40 14.45 20.08 9.35
C PHE A 40 15.67 19.44 8.66
N LYS A 41 16.31 20.14 7.71
CA LYS A 41 17.51 19.64 7.00
C LYS A 41 18.71 19.33 7.90
N LEU A 42 18.80 19.99 9.06
CA LEU A 42 19.87 19.74 10.05
C LEU A 42 19.56 18.58 11.01
N SER A 43 18.34 18.05 10.96
CA SER A 43 17.94 16.94 11.83
C SER A 43 18.33 15.60 11.21
N ALA A 44 18.77 14.66 12.05
CA ALA A 44 19.03 13.27 11.65
C ALA A 44 17.77 12.58 11.05
N ILE A 45 16.59 13.16 11.29
CA ILE A 45 15.29 12.71 10.77
C ILE A 45 15.25 12.75 9.23
N VAL A 46 15.91 13.71 8.59
CA VAL A 46 15.90 13.79 7.11
C VAL A 46 16.73 12.66 6.49
N CYS A 47 17.89 12.36 7.07
CA CYS A 47 18.73 11.26 6.60
C CYS A 47 17.98 9.92 6.69
N GLU A 48 17.29 9.71 7.81
CA GLU A 48 16.50 8.49 8.01
C GLU A 48 15.28 8.42 7.08
N HIS A 49 14.57 9.53 6.91
CA HIS A 49 13.48 9.63 5.94
C HIS A 49 13.95 9.31 4.52
N ASP A 50 15.06 9.90 4.06
CA ASP A 50 15.60 9.66 2.71
C ASP A 50 16.05 8.20 2.53
N ARG A 51 16.59 7.57 3.57
CA ARG A 51 16.93 6.14 3.57
C ARG A 51 15.68 5.27 3.39
N LEU A 52 14.62 5.54 4.16
CA LEU A 52 13.36 4.79 4.12
C LEU A 52 12.65 4.96 2.77
N VAL A 53 12.61 6.18 2.23
CA VAL A 53 12.08 6.45 0.88
C VAL A 53 12.85 5.66 -0.18
N GLY A 54 14.17 5.52 -0.03
CA GLY A 54 14.98 4.68 -0.92
C GLY A 54 14.55 3.20 -0.92
N ILE A 55 14.10 2.65 0.21
CA ILE A 55 13.60 1.27 0.31
C ILE A 55 12.25 1.14 -0.41
N VAL A 56 11.33 2.08 -0.14
CA VAL A 56 10.00 2.14 -0.78
C VAL A 56 10.15 2.22 -2.30
N HIS A 57 10.94 3.18 -2.80
CA HIS A 57 11.16 3.34 -4.24
C HIS A 57 11.83 2.13 -4.89
N LYS A 58 12.71 1.42 -4.17
CA LYS A 58 13.35 0.21 -4.71
C LYS A 58 12.31 -0.89 -4.92
N PHE A 59 11.44 -1.11 -3.94
CA PHE A 59 10.39 -2.11 -4.01
C PHE A 59 9.38 -1.79 -5.11
N THR A 60 8.88 -0.55 -5.18
CA THR A 60 7.88 -0.19 -6.20
C THR A 60 8.43 -0.25 -7.62
N ARG A 61 9.71 0.09 -7.81
CA ARG A 61 10.39 -0.10 -9.10
C ARG A 61 10.46 -1.57 -9.51
N GLN A 62 10.77 -2.48 -8.59
CA GLN A 62 10.77 -3.93 -8.87
C GLN A 62 9.38 -4.42 -9.30
N VAL A 63 8.33 -3.99 -8.60
CA VAL A 63 6.94 -4.35 -8.94
C VAL A 63 6.54 -3.85 -10.33
N ILE A 64 6.93 -2.61 -10.68
CA ILE A 64 6.66 -2.02 -12.00
C ILE A 64 7.39 -2.80 -13.10
N GLU A 65 8.69 -3.09 -12.93
CA GLU A 65 9.50 -3.85 -13.88
C GLU A 65 8.93 -5.27 -14.13
N ASP A 66 8.53 -5.96 -13.06
CA ASP A 66 7.89 -7.26 -13.14
C ASP A 66 6.56 -7.20 -13.91
N CYS A 67 5.79 -6.14 -13.71
CA CYS A 67 4.51 -5.95 -14.38
C CYS A 67 4.69 -5.65 -15.87
N ILE A 68 5.63 -4.78 -16.25
CA ILE A 68 5.96 -4.49 -17.66
C ILE A 68 6.41 -5.76 -18.39
N THR A 69 7.23 -6.58 -17.74
CA THR A 69 7.72 -7.85 -18.29
C THR A 69 6.56 -8.82 -18.56
N LYS A 70 5.62 -8.92 -17.63
CA LYS A 70 4.41 -9.76 -17.77
C LYS A 70 3.44 -9.21 -18.81
N PHE A 71 3.26 -7.88 -18.87
CA PHE A 71 2.38 -7.20 -19.83
C PHE A 71 2.80 -7.49 -21.28
N SER A 72 4.09 -7.54 -21.57
CA SER A 72 4.63 -7.87 -22.90
C SER A 72 4.32 -9.30 -23.35
N SER A 73 3.99 -10.18 -22.41
CA SER A 73 3.82 -11.63 -22.64
C SER A 73 2.36 -12.06 -22.77
N ILE A 74 1.39 -11.24 -22.35
CA ILE A 74 -0.03 -11.58 -22.28
C ILE A 74 -0.82 -10.63 -23.19
N HIS A 75 -1.46 -11.18 -24.23
CA HIS A 75 -2.46 -10.43 -24.99
C HIS A 75 -3.63 -10.07 -24.06
N LEU A 76 -3.76 -8.78 -23.76
CA LEU A 76 -4.86 -8.20 -22.98
C LEU A 76 -6.20 -8.59 -23.60
N GLN A 77 -6.92 -9.51 -22.97
CA GLN A 77 -8.34 -9.67 -23.29
C GLN A 77 -9.28 -9.66 -22.09
N TYR A 78 -8.82 -9.69 -20.83
CA TYR A 78 -9.78 -9.62 -19.73
C TYR A 78 -9.15 -9.06 -18.47
N ARG A 79 -9.64 -7.89 -18.03
CA ARG A 79 -9.42 -7.21 -16.73
C ARG A 79 -8.06 -6.52 -16.57
N MET A 80 -8.02 -5.23 -16.93
CA MET A 80 -6.92 -4.33 -16.59
C MET A 80 -6.98 -4.00 -15.09
N ALA A 81 -5.98 -4.42 -14.32
CA ALA A 81 -5.74 -3.90 -12.98
C ALA A 81 -5.19 -2.46 -13.06
N PHE A 82 -5.16 -1.74 -11.94
CA PHE A 82 -4.66 -0.36 -11.87
C PHE A 82 -3.30 -0.17 -12.58
N LEU A 83 -2.35 -1.09 -12.31
CA LEU A 83 -1.02 -1.05 -12.91
C LEU A 83 -1.03 -1.30 -14.43
N ASP A 84 -1.92 -2.17 -14.93
CA ASP A 84 -2.07 -2.42 -16.37
C ASP A 84 -2.62 -1.19 -17.11
N ILE A 85 -3.47 -0.40 -16.45
CA ILE A 85 -3.98 0.88 -16.99
C ILE A 85 -2.84 1.88 -17.13
N LEU A 86 -2.00 2.01 -16.10
CA LEU A 86 -0.86 2.92 -16.12
C LEU A 86 0.17 2.53 -17.19
N ILE A 87 0.46 1.24 -17.33
CA ILE A 87 1.39 0.72 -18.36
C ILE A 87 0.81 0.91 -19.76
N ALA A 88 -0.50 0.70 -19.96
CA ALA A 88 -1.14 0.96 -21.25
C ALA A 88 -1.05 2.44 -21.65
N LYS A 89 -1.27 3.35 -20.70
CA LYS A 89 -1.10 4.81 -20.92
C LYS A 89 0.33 5.22 -21.18
N MET A 90 1.31 4.56 -20.57
CA MET A 90 2.73 4.79 -20.87
C MET A 90 3.04 4.64 -22.36
N ASN A 91 2.49 3.60 -22.98
CA ASN A 91 2.72 3.28 -24.38
C ASN A 91 2.02 4.26 -25.34
N ASP A 92 0.85 4.80 -24.96
CA ASP A 92 0.07 5.73 -25.78
C ASP A 92 0.50 7.21 -25.61
N GLU A 93 0.81 7.64 -24.39
CA GLU A 93 1.00 9.06 -24.03
C GLU A 93 2.46 9.46 -23.74
N GLN A 94 3.44 8.55 -23.93
CA GLN A 94 4.87 8.78 -23.61
C GLN A 94 5.13 9.26 -22.17
N MET A 95 4.39 8.68 -21.21
CA MET A 95 4.53 8.98 -19.79
C MET A 95 5.89 8.50 -19.26
N SER A 96 6.54 9.27 -18.38
CA SER A 96 7.79 8.85 -17.73
C SER A 96 7.54 7.72 -16.74
N ILE A 97 8.49 6.79 -16.62
CA ILE A 97 8.44 5.73 -15.61
C ILE A 97 8.42 6.28 -14.18
N ASP A 98 9.00 7.46 -13.97
CA ASP A 98 9.00 8.15 -12.67
C ASP A 98 7.57 8.59 -12.27
N TYR A 99 6.75 9.01 -13.23
CA TYR A 99 5.36 9.39 -12.94
C TYR A 99 4.51 8.15 -12.56
N ILE A 100 4.72 7.03 -13.25
CA ILE A 100 4.04 5.77 -12.89
C ILE A 100 4.47 5.33 -11.50
N GLN A 101 5.75 5.48 -11.17
CA GLN A 101 6.24 5.19 -9.83
C GLN A 101 5.55 6.05 -8.77
N GLU A 102 5.42 7.37 -8.98
CA GLU A 102 4.74 8.26 -8.04
C GLU A 102 3.25 7.87 -7.81
N GLU A 103 2.54 7.49 -8.87
CA GLU A 103 1.14 7.05 -8.78
C GLU A 103 1.01 5.69 -8.06
N VAL A 104 1.96 4.77 -8.30
CA VAL A 104 2.00 3.47 -7.64
C VAL A 104 2.32 3.64 -6.16
N ASP A 105 3.34 4.43 -5.81
CA ASP A 105 3.73 4.73 -4.44
C ASP A 105 2.57 5.35 -3.65
N THR A 106 1.82 6.26 -4.28
CA THR A 106 0.64 6.89 -3.67
C THR A 106 -0.47 5.87 -3.46
N CYS A 107 -0.79 5.06 -4.47
CA CYS A 107 -1.87 4.08 -4.39
C CYS A 107 -1.60 2.98 -3.36
N THR A 108 -0.37 2.47 -3.29
CA THR A 108 0.01 1.43 -2.31
C THR A 108 0.02 1.98 -0.88
N PHE A 109 0.48 3.22 -0.70
CA PHE A 109 0.47 3.91 0.58
C PHE A 109 -0.96 4.19 1.09
N GLU A 110 -1.82 4.76 0.25
CA GLU A 110 -3.18 5.14 0.64
C GLU A 110 -4.09 3.94 0.84
N GLY A 111 -3.98 2.92 -0.02
CA GLY A 111 -4.93 1.81 -0.07
C GLY A 111 -4.80 0.84 1.10
N HIS A 112 -3.56 0.54 1.55
CA HIS A 112 -3.32 -0.52 2.51
C HIS A 112 -3.54 -0.06 3.96
N ASP A 113 -2.82 0.98 4.40
CA ASP A 113 -2.75 1.33 5.82
C ASP A 113 -4.06 1.92 6.35
N THR A 114 -4.75 2.70 5.51
CA THR A 114 -6.05 3.29 5.89
C THR A 114 -7.14 2.21 5.99
N THR A 115 -7.21 1.31 5.00
CA THR A 115 -8.21 0.23 4.97
C THR A 115 -7.96 -0.77 6.11
N ALA A 116 -6.71 -1.15 6.36
CA ALA A 116 -6.35 -2.04 7.47
C ALA A 116 -6.77 -1.44 8.83
N THR A 117 -6.51 -0.14 9.03
CA THR A 117 -6.93 0.58 10.24
C THR A 117 -8.45 0.59 10.40
N VAL A 118 -9.19 0.93 9.33
CA VAL A 118 -10.66 0.94 9.34
C VAL A 118 -11.22 -0.45 9.64
N LEU A 119 -10.68 -1.49 9.01
CA LEU A 119 -11.09 -2.88 9.24
C LEU A 119 -10.85 -3.29 10.70
N ASN A 120 -9.67 -2.95 11.26
CA ASN A 120 -9.34 -3.26 12.65
C ASN A 120 -10.33 -2.63 13.63
N PHE A 121 -10.65 -1.34 13.46
CA PHE A 121 -11.66 -0.68 14.29
C PHE A 121 -13.06 -1.25 14.07
N THR A 122 -13.40 -1.59 12.83
CA THR A 122 -14.70 -2.20 12.50
C THR A 122 -14.85 -3.55 13.21
N LEU A 123 -13.86 -4.42 13.11
CA LEU A 123 -13.85 -5.73 13.79
C LEU A 123 -13.86 -5.57 15.31
N PHE A 124 -13.12 -4.61 15.85
CA PHE A 124 -13.14 -4.29 17.27
C PHE A 124 -14.54 -3.87 17.73
N MET A 125 -15.21 -2.99 16.99
CA MET A 125 -16.57 -2.55 17.29
C MET A 125 -17.58 -3.70 17.20
N ILE A 126 -17.45 -4.57 16.19
CA ILE A 126 -18.30 -5.78 16.06
C ILE A 126 -18.10 -6.71 17.26
N ALA A 127 -16.87 -6.94 17.70
CA ALA A 127 -16.57 -7.82 18.84
C ALA A 127 -17.21 -7.34 20.16
N LEU A 128 -17.30 -6.02 20.34
CA LEU A 128 -17.96 -5.41 21.51
C LEU A 128 -19.49 -5.49 21.48
N HIS A 129 -20.10 -5.64 20.30
CA HIS A 129 -21.55 -5.63 20.11
C HIS A 129 -22.05 -6.99 19.58
N GLN A 130 -22.28 -7.91 20.52
CA GLN A 130 -22.65 -9.30 20.23
C GLN A 130 -23.96 -9.44 19.44
N ASP A 131 -24.89 -8.51 19.63
CA ASP A 131 -26.15 -8.42 18.88
C ASP A 131 -25.90 -8.11 17.40
N ILE A 132 -25.02 -7.14 17.10
CA ILE A 132 -24.60 -6.79 15.75
C ILE A 132 -23.82 -7.94 15.11
N GLN A 133 -22.88 -8.54 15.85
CA GLN A 133 -22.09 -9.68 15.38
C GLN A 133 -22.98 -10.85 14.95
N LYS A 134 -24.03 -11.16 15.73
CA LYS A 134 -24.98 -12.22 15.40
C LYS A 134 -25.80 -11.89 14.16
N CYS A 135 -26.28 -10.65 14.02
CA CYS A 135 -27.00 -10.20 12.84
C CYS A 135 -26.16 -10.31 11.56
N LEU A 136 -24.90 -9.86 11.61
CA LEU A 136 -23.95 -10.00 10.49
C LEU A 136 -23.71 -11.47 10.12
N PHE A 137 -23.56 -12.34 11.11
CA PHE A 137 -23.36 -13.77 10.85
C PHE A 137 -24.57 -14.41 10.15
N GLU A 138 -25.79 -14.09 10.60
CA GLU A 138 -27.02 -14.56 9.97
C GLU A 138 -27.18 -14.03 8.52
N GLU A 139 -26.82 -12.77 8.27
CA GLU A 139 -26.80 -12.18 6.93
C GLU A 139 -25.80 -12.90 6.02
N MET A 140 -24.55 -13.08 6.48
CA MET A 140 -23.53 -13.81 5.73
C MET A 140 -24.00 -15.24 5.42
N GLN A 141 -24.57 -15.94 6.39
CA GLN A 141 -25.11 -17.27 6.17
C GLN A 141 -26.22 -17.24 5.11
N SER A 142 -27.18 -16.32 5.18
CA SER A 142 -28.25 -16.18 4.19
C SER A 142 -27.76 -15.94 2.77
N ILE A 143 -26.74 -15.08 2.60
CA ILE A 143 -26.15 -14.77 1.29
C ILE A 143 -25.40 -15.99 0.75
N PHE A 144 -24.46 -16.55 1.52
CA PHE A 144 -23.59 -17.61 1.02
C PHE A 144 -24.27 -18.98 0.93
N SER A 145 -25.32 -19.24 1.71
CA SER A 145 -26.15 -20.45 1.58
C SER A 145 -26.83 -20.55 0.21
N LYS A 146 -27.10 -19.42 -0.46
CA LYS A 146 -27.70 -19.39 -1.80
C LYS A 146 -26.72 -19.72 -2.91
N PHE A 147 -25.40 -19.65 -2.65
CA PHE A 147 -24.35 -19.95 -3.63
C PHE A 147 -23.79 -21.37 -3.48
N LEU A 148 -24.16 -22.10 -2.42
CA LEU A 148 -23.68 -23.45 -2.11
C LEU A 148 -24.73 -24.55 -2.40
N ASN A 149 -25.85 -24.23 -3.04
CA ASN A 149 -26.83 -25.16 -3.62
C ASN A 149 -26.96 -24.91 -5.12
#